data_AF-A0A4S3KEN3-F1
#
_entry.id   AF-A0A4S3KEN3-F1
#
_cell.length_a   1.000
_cell.length_b   1.000
_cell.length_c   1.000
_cell.angle_alpha   90.00
_cell.angle_beta   90.00
_cell.angle_gamma   90.00
#
_symmetry.space_group_name_H-M   'P 1'
#
loop_
_entity.id
_entity.type
_entity.pdbx_description
1 polymer ?
#
loop_
_entity_poly.entity_id
_entity_poly.type
_entity_poly.pdbx_seq_one_letter_code
_entity_poly.pdbx_strand_id
1 'polypeptide(L)' 'MGPLVHYDGAKGQSKIAVLAGKGKIVTANYVAHAEFAHGTAEIDLGLIREQGHWKINAFHVNSPLIF' A
#
# COMPACT_ATOMS: atom_id res chain seq x y z
N MET A 1 17.50 6.62 7.01
CA MET A 1 17.16 6.45 5.58
C MET A 1 17.62 7.64 4.73
N GLY A 2 17.43 8.92 5.14
CA GLY A 2 17.85 10.07 4.30
C GLY A 2 16.83 10.40 3.21
N PRO A 3 17.14 11.29 2.24
CA PRO A 3 16.22 11.65 1.15
C PRO A 3 15.90 10.45 0.25
N LEU A 4 14.70 10.46 -0.35
CA LEU A 4 14.30 9.50 -1.38
C LEU A 4 15.17 9.68 -2.62
N VAL A 5 15.76 8.58 -3.08
CA VAL A 5 16.62 8.54 -4.28
C VAL A 5 15.86 7.91 -5.43
N HIS A 6 15.15 6.82 -5.18
CA HIS A 6 14.43 6.09 -6.22
C HIS A 6 13.09 5.52 -5.73
N TYR A 7 12.13 5.42 -6.64
CA TYR A 7 10.82 4.85 -6.39
C TYR A 7 10.33 4.04 -7.60
N ASP A 8 10.17 2.73 -7.41
CA ASP A 8 9.84 1.79 -8.49
C ASP A 8 8.35 1.77 -8.88
N GLY A 9 7.54 2.62 -8.25
CA GLY A 9 6.09 2.53 -8.32
C GLY A 9 5.54 1.42 -7.41
N ALA A 10 4.21 1.30 -7.42
CA ALA A 10 3.50 0.32 -6.59
C ALA A 10 2.88 -0.77 -7.47
N LYS A 11 3.06 -2.04 -7.08
CA LYS A 11 2.48 -3.21 -7.75
C LYS A 11 1.52 -3.91 -6.81
N GLY A 12 0.41 -4.41 -7.33
CA GLY A 12 -0.64 -4.94 -6.46
C GLY A 12 -1.88 -5.40 -7.20
N GLN A 13 -2.89 -5.76 -6.43
CA GLN A 13 -4.16 -6.26 -6.93
C GLN A 13 -5.34 -5.69 -6.13
N SER A 14 -6.46 -5.50 -6.82
CA SER A 14 -7.74 -5.20 -6.20
C SER A 14 -8.55 -6.48 -5.97
N LYS A 15 -9.31 -6.54 -4.88
CA LYS A 15 -10.26 -7.60 -4.57
C LYS A 15 -11.66 -7.00 -4.44
N ILE A 16 -12.65 -7.72 -4.97
CA ILE A 16 -14.06 -7.39 -4.82
C ILE A 16 -14.72 -8.50 -4.00
N ALA A 17 -15.35 -8.14 -2.89
CA ALA A 17 -16.16 -9.03 -2.08
C ALA A 17 -17.62 -8.58 -2.16
N VAL A 18 -18.52 -9.49 -2.52
CA VAL A 18 -19.97 -9.26 -2.51
C VAL A 18 -20.53 -9.99 -1.31
N LEU A 19 -20.99 -9.23 -0.32
CA LEU A 19 -21.51 -9.76 0.94
C LEU A 19 -23.03 -9.61 0.98
N ALA A 20 -23.73 -10.73 1.14
CA ALA A 20 -25.18 -10.73 1.30
C ALA A 20 -25.60 -9.80 2.45
N GLY A 21 -26.50 -8.85 2.18
CA GLY A 21 -26.97 -7.86 3.15
C GLY A 21 -26.02 -6.69 3.45
N LYS A 22 -24.76 -6.72 3.00
CA LYS A 22 -23.77 -5.63 3.20
C LYS A 22 -23.29 -4.97 1.90
N GLY A 23 -23.69 -5.52 0.76
CA GLY A 23 -23.35 -4.97 -0.55
C GLY A 23 -21.94 -5.33 -1.00
N LYS A 24 -21.39 -4.51 -1.90
CA LYS A 24 -20.08 -4.72 -2.53
C LYS A 24 -19.00 -3.95 -1.78
N ILE A 25 -17.98 -4.66 -1.29
CA ILE A 25 -16.75 -4.08 -0.74
C ILE A 25 -15.65 -4.26 -1.79
N VAL A 26 -14.91 -3.20 -2.08
CA VAL A 26 -13.73 -3.26 -2.94
C VAL A 26 -12.52 -2.84 -2.11
N THR A 27 -11.50 -3.68 -2.07
CA THR A 27 -10.22 -3.38 -1.45
C THR A 27 -9.10 -3.52 -2.47
N ALA A 28 -7.96 -2.91 -2.21
CA ALA A 28 -6.75 -3.14 -3.01
C ALA A 28 -5.53 -3.11 -2.10
N ASN A 29 -4.57 -3.99 -2.39
CA ASN A 29 -3.30 -4.03 -1.68
C ASN A 29 -2.19 -3.84 -2.70
N TYR A 30 -1.31 -2.89 -2.42
CA TYR A 30 -0.14 -2.57 -3.22
C TYR A 30 1.11 -2.63 -2.35
N VAL A 31 2.21 -3.04 -2.96
CA VAL A 31 3.56 -2.97 -2.38
C VAL A 31 4.40 -2.11 -3.30
N ALA A 32 5.14 -1.17 -2.71
CA ALA A 32 6.06 -0.32 -3.44
C ALA A 32 7.46 -0.41 -2.86
N HIS A 33 8.47 -0.42 -3.72
CA HIS A 33 9.87 -0.40 -3.30
C HIS A 33 10.43 1.03 -3.42
N ALA A 34 11.13 1.48 -2.39
CA ALA A 34 11.72 2.80 -2.32
C ALA A 34 13.16 2.73 -1.83
N GLU A 35 14.06 3.41 -2.54
CA GLU A 35 15.45 3.58 -2.15
C GLU A 35 15.65 4.98 -1.58
N PHE A 36 16.31 5.06 -0.43
CA PHE A 36 16.72 6.29 0.23
C PHE A 36 18.25 6.34 0.33
N ALA A 37 18.81 7.52 0.55
CA ALA A 37 20.26 7.74 0.56
C ALA A 37 21.06 6.82 1.52
N HIS A 38 20.42 6.29 2.55
CA HIS A 38 21.00 5.45 3.59
C HIS A 38 20.21 4.15 3.81
N GLY A 39 19.50 3.63 2.81
CA GLY A 39 18.83 2.33 2.88
C GLY A 39 17.56 2.22 2.06
N THR A 40 16.93 1.05 2.08
CA THR A 40 15.71 0.77 1.32
C THR A 40 14.51 0.57 2.25
N ALA A 41 13.31 0.77 1.71
CA ALA A 41 12.08 0.40 2.38
C ALA A 41 11.06 -0.17 1.39
N GLU A 42 10.24 -1.08 1.89
CA GLU A 42 9.00 -1.50 1.24
C GLU A 42 7.82 -0.79 1.88
N ILE A 43 6.89 -0.31 1.05
CA ILE A 43 5.69 0.38 1.49
C ILE A 43 4.50 -0.51 1.15
N ASP A 44 3.82 -1.01 2.18
CA ASP A 44 2.56 -1.74 2.06
C ASP A 44 1.40 -0.75 2.16
N LEU A 45 0.63 -0.63 1.07
CA LEU A 45 -0.54 0.24 0.98
C LEU A 45 -1.82 -0.58 0.81
N GLY A 46 -2.68 -0.52 1.82
CA GLY A 46 -4.04 -1.06 1.77
C GLY A 46 -5.04 0.06 1.47
N LEU A 47 -5.89 -0.14 0.46
CA LEU A 47 -6.97 0.75 0.09
C LEU A 47 -8.33 0.06 0.27
N ILE A 48 -9.33 0.85 0.66
CA ILE A 48 -10.74 0.46 0.66
C ILE A 48 -11.55 1.47 -0.13
N ARG A 49 -12.52 0.99 -0.92
CA ARG A 49 -13.45 1.84 -1.64
C ARG A 49 -14.75 1.96 -0.87
N GLU A 50 -15.00 3.15 -0.33
CA GLU A 50 -16.22 3.48 0.39
C GLU A 50 -16.97 4.59 -0.33
N GLN A 51 -18.28 4.40 -0.54
CA GLN A 51 -19.15 5.39 -1.19
C GLN A 51 -18.60 5.89 -2.55
N GLY A 52 -17.90 5.03 -3.29
CA GLY A 52 -17.31 5.35 -4.58
C GLY A 52 -15.90 5.94 -4.52
N HIS A 53 -15.39 6.32 -3.35
CA HIS A 53 -14.08 6.93 -3.15
C HIS A 53 -13.07 5.94 -2.55
N TRP A 54 -11.82 6.04 -2.98
CA TRP A 54 -10.73 5.29 -2.37
C TRP A 54 -10.25 6.00 -1.10
N LYS A 55 -10.02 5.21 -0.05
CA LYS A 55 -9.43 5.63 1.21
C LYS A 55 -8.28 4.71 1.56
N ILE A 56 -7.28 5.25 2.25
CA ILE A 56 -6.20 4.45 2.83
C ILE A 56 -6.78 3.72 4.04
N ASN A 57 -6.76 2.40 3.98
CA ASN A 57 -7.15 1.51 5.07
C ASN A 57 -5.94 1.01 5.87
N ALA A 58 -4.77 0.91 5.23
CA ALA A 58 -3.51 0.55 5.87
C ALA A 58 -2.33 1.21 5.15
N PHE A 59 -1.32 1.63 5.92
CA PHE A 59 -0.07 2.16 5.39
C PHE A 59 1.07 1.75 6.32
N HIS A 60 1.95 0.88 5.84
CA HIS A 60 3.12 0.43 6.61
C HIS A 60 4.39 0.64 5.78
N VAL A 61 5.44 1.08 6.46
CA VAL A 61 6.76 1.23 5.87
C VAL A 61 7.68 0.25 6.59
N ASN A 62 8.12 -0.76 5.86
CA ASN A 62 9.03 -1.79 6.33
C ASN A 62 10.43 -1.46 5.80
N SER A 63 11.31 -1.01 6.67
CA SER A 63 12.74 -0.90 6.36
C SER A 63 13.50 -1.98 7.13
N PRO A 64 14.46 -2.69 6.52
CA PRO A 64 15.37 -3.54 7.28
C PRO A 64 16.02 -2.74 8.40
N LEU A 65 16.09 -3.30 9.61
CA LEU A 65 16.84 -2.69 10.71
C LEU A 65 18.31 -2.63 10.29
N ILE A 66 18.81 -1.41 10.09
CA ILE A 66 20.25 -1.18 9.90
C ILE A 66 20.84 -1.09 11.31
N PHE A 67 21.59 -2.12 11.72
CA PHE A 67 22.42 -2.12 12.93
C PHE A 67 23.73 -1.36 12.68
#